data_AF-M6W5M1-F1
#
_entry.id   AF-M6W5M1-F1
#
_cell.length_a   1.000
_cell.length_b   1.000
_cell.length_c   1.000
_cell.angle_alpha   90.00
_cell.angle_beta   90.00
_cell.angle_gamma   90.00
#
_symmetry.space_group_name_H-M   'P 1'
#
loop_
_entity.id
_entity.type
_entity.pdbx_description
1 polymer ?
#
loop_
_entity_poly.entity_id
_entity_poly.type
_entity_poly.pdbx_seq_one_letter_code
_entity_poly.pdbx_strand_id
1 'polypeptide(L)'
;MIRISAFLLILAILSIEVFAEGIDDYYRFSEGGMPEKITFETERKLCIFSLKNQNADPNLDYLSKGYGGVLYSGLKGLFQIFDPEVIPKSIQYAFGKPVGKVIYKKGEWSGDILEQVKKTKETSPAKDPRFLFLKTEFLSEETPPENNTLFLSGKKSGCFYHLAGTFEKKANLKWN
;
A
#
# COMPACT_ATOMS: atom_id res chain seq x y z
N MET A 1 -53.62 -36.97 27.01
CA MET A 1 -52.19 -36.99 27.41
C MET A 1 -51.26 -36.41 26.35
N ILE A 2 -51.30 -36.87 25.09
CA ILE A 2 -50.37 -36.44 24.01
C ILE A 2 -50.40 -34.91 23.77
N ARG A 3 -51.58 -34.27 23.81
CA ARG A 3 -51.71 -32.82 23.61
C ARG A 3 -51.07 -31.96 24.72
N ILE A 4 -51.04 -32.46 25.95
CA ILE A 4 -50.45 -31.75 27.10
C ILE A 4 -48.92 -31.89 27.06
N SER A 5 -48.43 -33.08 26.69
CA SER A 5 -47.00 -33.32 26.49
C SER A 5 -46.42 -32.47 25.36
N ALA A 6 -47.13 -32.34 24.22
CA ALA A 6 -46.70 -31.47 23.13
C ALA A 6 -46.66 -29.99 23.55
N PHE A 7 -47.64 -29.54 24.34
CA PHE A 7 -47.69 -28.16 24.83
C PHE A 7 -46.53 -27.85 25.79
N LEU A 8 -46.20 -28.78 26.69
CA LEU A 8 -45.03 -28.65 27.58
C LEU A 8 -43.71 -28.63 26.80
N LEU A 9 -43.62 -29.42 25.73
CA LEU A 9 -42.42 -29.49 24.89
C LEU A 9 -42.20 -28.20 24.09
N ILE A 10 -43.28 -27.60 23.57
CA ILE A 10 -43.25 -26.31 22.89
C ILE A 10 -42.87 -25.19 23.89
N LEU A 11 -43.42 -25.21 25.11
CA LEU A 11 -43.06 -24.25 26.15
C LEU A 11 -41.58 -24.35 26.54
N ALA A 12 -41.04 -25.57 26.63
CA ALA A 12 -39.64 -25.80 26.94
C ALA A 12 -38.71 -25.28 25.83
N ILE A 13 -39.06 -25.48 24.55
CA ILE A 13 -38.26 -24.96 23.43
C ILE A 13 -38.29 -23.43 23.38
N LEU A 14 -39.46 -22.80 23.58
CA LEU A 14 -39.61 -21.34 23.62
C LEU A 14 -38.85 -20.70 24.79
N SER A 15 -38.68 -21.42 25.91
CA SER A 15 -37.89 -20.93 27.05
C SER A 15 -36.37 -20.89 26.79
N ILE A 16 -35.88 -21.61 25.78
CA ILE A 16 -34.47 -21.59 25.38
C ILE A 16 -34.14 -20.31 24.58
N GLU A 17 -35.10 -19.78 23.80
CA GLU A 17 -34.93 -18.54 23.03
C GLU A 17 -34.78 -17.31 23.93
N VAL A 18 -35.34 -17.33 25.15
CA VAL A 18 -35.21 -16.22 26.12
C VAL A 18 -33.78 -16.07 26.67
N PHE A 19 -32.96 -17.13 26.61
CA PHE A 19 -31.55 -17.08 27.02
C PHE A 19 -30.57 -16.84 25.84
N ALA A 20 -31.07 -16.72 24.62
CA ALA A 20 -30.24 -16.47 23.44
C ALA A 20 -29.79 -15.00 23.29
N GLU A 21 -30.34 -14.07 24.10
CA GLU A 21 -29.83 -12.69 24.20
C GLU A 21 -28.46 -12.60 24.92
N GLY A 22 -27.98 -13.71 25.50
CA GLY A 22 -26.90 -13.66 26.48
C GLY A 22 -25.48 -13.73 25.94
N ILE A 23 -25.21 -13.92 24.64
CA ILE A 23 -23.79 -13.98 24.19
C ILE A 23 -23.13 -12.61 24.34
N ASP A 24 -23.80 -11.54 23.88
CA ASP A 24 -23.21 -10.20 23.92
C ASP A 24 -23.03 -9.67 25.35
N ASP A 25 -23.99 -9.93 26.23
CA ASP A 25 -23.94 -9.53 27.64
C ASP A 25 -22.99 -10.41 28.47
N TYR A 26 -22.92 -11.73 28.21
CA TYR A 26 -22.03 -12.64 28.93
C TYR A 26 -20.54 -12.33 28.67
N TYR A 27 -20.21 -11.94 27.43
CA TYR A 27 -18.86 -11.51 27.07
C TYR A 27 -18.61 -10.01 27.34
N ARG A 28 -19.60 -9.26 27.85
CA ARG A 28 -19.56 -7.81 28.14
C ARG A 28 -18.97 -6.99 26.98
N PHE A 29 -19.31 -7.36 25.75
CA PHE A 29 -18.80 -6.69 24.55
C PHE A 29 -19.22 -5.22 24.46
N SER A 30 -20.33 -4.86 25.12
CA SER A 30 -20.82 -3.50 25.26
C SER A 30 -19.94 -2.60 26.14
N GLU A 31 -19.13 -3.19 27.03
CA GLU A 31 -18.32 -2.46 28.02
C GLU A 31 -16.84 -2.31 27.63
N GLY A 32 -16.37 -3.06 26.64
CA GLY A 32 -14.99 -3.01 26.15
C GLY A 32 -14.96 -2.77 24.65
N GLY A 33 -14.69 -1.54 24.23
CA GLY A 33 -14.51 -1.22 22.82
C GLY A 33 -13.06 -0.91 22.44
N MET A 34 -12.71 -1.23 21.20
CA MET A 34 -11.45 -0.88 20.57
C MET A 34 -11.71 0.05 19.39
N PRO A 35 -10.97 1.17 19.26
CA PRO A 35 -11.12 2.06 18.12
C PRO A 35 -10.52 1.44 16.86
N GLU A 36 -11.01 1.88 15.71
CA GLU A 36 -10.41 1.54 14.42
C GLU A 36 -8.97 2.08 14.35
N LYS A 37 -8.04 1.23 13.89
CA LYS A 37 -6.65 1.65 13.64
C LYS A 37 -6.18 1.12 12.29
N ILE A 38 -5.76 2.04 11.45
CA ILE A 38 -5.20 1.77 10.13
C ILE A 38 -3.74 2.22 10.15
N THR A 39 -2.85 1.33 9.72
CA THR A 39 -1.46 1.71 9.42
C THR A 39 -1.22 1.54 7.93
N PHE A 40 -0.46 2.46 7.35
CA PHE A 40 -0.12 2.46 5.94
C PHE A 40 1.35 2.08 5.74
N GLU A 41 1.68 1.66 4.52
CA GLU A 41 3.07 1.64 4.11
C GLU A 41 3.68 3.05 4.21
N THR A 42 4.99 3.12 4.44
CA THR A 42 5.71 4.40 4.59
C THR A 42 6.80 4.58 3.53
N GLU A 43 7.20 3.51 2.85
CA GLU A 43 8.30 3.51 1.89
C GLU A 43 7.94 2.61 0.69
N ARG A 44 8.25 3.09 -0.52
CA ARG A 44 8.22 2.32 -1.75
C ARG A 44 9.55 2.44 -2.48
N LYS A 45 9.87 1.44 -3.29
CA LYS A 45 11.14 1.34 -4.01
C LYS A 45 10.95 1.61 -5.50
N LEU A 46 11.72 2.55 -6.04
CA LEU A 46 11.87 2.81 -7.48
C LEU A 46 13.17 2.19 -7.96
N CYS A 47 13.07 1.29 -8.94
CA CYS A 47 14.24 0.67 -9.56
C CYS A 47 14.48 1.23 -10.95
N ILE A 48 15.72 1.63 -11.18
CA ILE A 48 16.19 2.19 -12.44
C ILE A 48 17.06 1.12 -13.08
N PHE A 49 16.71 0.75 -14.30
CA PHE A 49 17.45 -0.22 -15.10
C PHE A 49 18.39 0.51 -16.06
N SER A 50 19.44 -0.20 -16.50
CA SER A 50 20.26 0.25 -17.62
C SER A 50 19.39 0.40 -18.89
N LEU A 51 19.72 1.35 -19.76
CA LEU A 51 18.92 1.65 -20.94
C LEU A 51 19.30 0.74 -22.12
N LYS A 52 18.33 0.25 -22.88
CA LYS A 52 18.60 -0.63 -24.03
C LYS A 52 19.08 0.15 -25.25
N ASN A 53 20.15 -0.31 -25.88
CA ASN A 53 20.66 0.23 -27.13
C ASN A 53 19.75 -0.19 -28.31
N GLN A 54 19.13 0.77 -29.01
CA GLN A 54 18.29 0.46 -30.17
C GLN A 54 19.09 0.25 -31.47
N ASN A 55 20.30 0.79 -31.56
CA ASN A 55 21.11 0.74 -32.78
C ASN A 55 21.72 -0.64 -33.05
N ALA A 56 21.68 -1.54 -32.07
CA ALA A 56 22.36 -2.84 -32.09
C ALA A 56 23.87 -2.75 -32.39
N ASP A 57 24.48 -1.56 -32.24
CA ASP A 57 25.93 -1.35 -32.35
C ASP A 57 26.59 -1.66 -30.99
N PRO A 58 27.36 -2.77 -30.87
CA PRO A 58 27.96 -3.17 -29.61
C PRO A 58 28.93 -2.12 -29.04
N ASN A 59 29.46 -1.25 -29.90
CA ASN A 59 30.36 -0.18 -29.46
C ASN A 59 29.65 0.87 -28.62
N LEU A 60 28.31 0.92 -28.61
CA LEU A 60 27.53 1.88 -27.82
C LEU A 60 26.97 1.27 -26.53
N ASP A 61 27.15 -0.03 -26.29
CA ASP A 61 26.57 -0.71 -25.13
C ASP A 61 27.11 -0.19 -23.79
N TYR A 62 28.34 0.36 -23.77
CA TYR A 62 28.90 1.00 -22.58
C TYR A 62 28.05 2.20 -22.08
N LEU A 63 27.31 2.86 -22.98
CA LEU A 63 26.44 3.99 -22.63
C LEU A 63 25.16 3.55 -21.89
N SER A 64 24.78 2.27 -22.01
CA SER A 64 23.60 1.69 -21.36
C SER A 64 23.61 1.93 -19.85
N LYS A 65 24.72 1.55 -19.20
CA LYS A 65 24.93 1.77 -17.76
C LYS A 65 25.13 3.25 -17.45
N GLY A 66 25.85 3.98 -18.31
CA GLY A 66 26.15 5.41 -18.12
C GLY A 66 24.88 6.26 -18.01
N TYR A 67 23.99 6.15 -19.00
CA TYR A 67 22.73 6.89 -18.98
C TYR A 67 21.81 6.47 -17.83
N GLY A 68 21.73 5.18 -17.50
CA GLY A 68 20.99 4.70 -16.34
C GLY A 68 21.51 5.29 -15.02
N GLY A 69 22.84 5.38 -14.89
CA GLY A 69 23.49 6.01 -13.74
C GLY A 69 23.22 7.51 -13.61
N VAL A 70 23.15 8.24 -14.73
CA VAL A 70 22.76 9.65 -14.74
C VAL A 70 21.31 9.85 -14.31
N LEU A 71 20.40 8.99 -14.78
CA LEU A 71 19.00 9.03 -14.34
C LEU A 71 18.89 8.73 -12.85
N TYR A 72 19.63 7.73 -12.36
CA TYR A 72 19.69 7.43 -10.93
C TYR A 72 20.23 8.59 -10.11
N SER A 73 21.32 9.25 -10.52
CA SER A 73 21.87 10.36 -9.75
C SER A 73 20.91 11.55 -9.64
N GLY A 74 20.18 11.85 -10.73
CA GLY A 74 19.14 12.90 -10.71
C GLY A 74 17.94 12.51 -9.85
N LEU A 75 17.50 11.25 -9.91
CA LEU A 75 16.33 10.77 -9.17
C LEU A 75 16.63 10.43 -7.70
N LYS A 76 17.90 10.27 -7.32
CA LYS A 76 18.32 10.04 -5.92
C LYS A 76 17.90 11.17 -4.98
N GLY A 77 17.70 12.38 -5.52
CA GLY A 77 17.17 13.52 -4.77
C GLY A 77 15.66 13.46 -4.47
N LEU A 78 14.92 12.55 -5.11
CA LEU A 78 13.50 12.34 -4.82
C LEU A 78 13.37 11.44 -3.58
N PHE A 79 13.00 12.05 -2.46
CA PHE A 79 12.85 11.34 -1.18
C PHE A 79 11.40 11.04 -0.84
N GLN A 80 10.43 11.76 -1.42
CA GLN A 80 9.00 11.61 -1.11
C GLN A 80 8.15 11.73 -2.37
N ILE A 81 7.10 10.93 -2.42
CA ILE A 81 6.06 10.95 -3.46
C ILE A 81 4.69 11.01 -2.81
N PHE A 82 3.71 11.53 -3.54
CA PHE A 82 2.30 11.48 -3.17
C PHE A 82 1.61 10.40 -4.00
N ASP A 83 0.96 9.45 -3.33
CA ASP A 83 0.14 8.43 -3.96
C ASP A 83 -1.28 8.41 -3.36
N PRO A 84 -2.32 8.73 -4.16
CA PRO A 84 -3.70 8.71 -3.68
C PRO A 84 -4.18 7.29 -3.28
N GLU A 85 -3.56 6.25 -3.80
CA GLU A 85 -3.89 4.83 -3.59
C GLU A 85 -2.85 4.15 -2.68
N VAL A 86 -2.53 4.78 -1.54
CA VAL A 86 -1.66 4.17 -0.54
C VAL A 86 -2.27 2.88 0.02
N ILE A 87 -1.43 1.84 0.16
CA ILE A 87 -1.89 0.51 0.57
C ILE A 87 -1.86 0.41 2.10
N PRO A 88 -2.97 0.00 2.75
CA PRO A 88 -2.98 -0.25 4.19
C PRO A 88 -2.18 -1.51 4.51
N LYS A 89 -1.26 -1.41 5.47
CA LYS A 89 -0.46 -2.53 5.99
C LYS A 89 -1.23 -3.36 7.01
N SER A 90 -2.02 -2.71 7.85
CA SER A 90 -2.88 -3.38 8.82
C SER A 90 -4.15 -2.57 9.06
N ILE A 91 -5.28 -3.27 9.11
CA ILE A 91 -6.57 -2.70 9.47
C ILE A 91 -7.04 -3.41 10.74
N GLN A 92 -7.16 -2.67 11.82
CA GLN A 92 -7.85 -3.11 13.03
C GLN A 92 -9.23 -2.48 13.00
N TYR A 93 -10.26 -3.30 12.80
CA TYR A 93 -11.63 -2.84 12.80
C TYR A 93 -12.06 -2.40 14.19
N ALA A 94 -12.89 -1.36 14.23
CA ALA A 94 -13.51 -0.94 15.48
C ALA A 94 -14.42 -2.05 16.01
N PHE A 95 -14.44 -2.18 17.33
CA PHE A 95 -15.31 -3.11 18.04
C PHE A 95 -15.88 -2.42 19.27
N GLY A 96 -17.17 -2.63 19.58
CA GLY A 96 -17.83 -2.03 20.75
C GLY A 96 -17.75 -0.50 20.80
N LYS A 97 -18.00 0.07 21.98
CA LYS A 97 -17.81 1.51 22.25
C LYS A 97 -16.51 1.72 23.00
N PRO A 98 -15.48 2.37 22.42
CA PRO A 98 -14.20 2.56 23.09
C PRO A 98 -14.39 3.40 24.36
N VAL A 99 -13.95 2.85 25.49
CA VAL A 99 -14.03 3.53 26.79
C VAL A 99 -12.80 4.41 26.96
N GLY A 100 -12.96 5.71 26.72
CA GLY A 100 -11.91 6.72 26.92
C GLY A 100 -11.39 7.37 25.64
N LYS A 101 -10.48 8.34 25.81
CA LYS A 101 -9.89 9.11 24.72
C LYS A 101 -8.89 8.25 23.95
N VAL A 102 -9.15 8.03 22.67
CA VAL A 102 -8.25 7.28 21.78
C VAL A 102 -7.03 8.12 21.46
N ILE A 103 -5.84 7.61 21.79
CA ILE A 103 -4.56 8.22 21.43
C ILE A 103 -3.92 7.35 20.35
N TYR A 104 -3.85 7.88 19.13
CA TYR A 104 -3.16 7.23 18.02
C TYR A 104 -1.65 7.42 18.15
N LYS A 105 -0.88 6.35 17.96
CA LYS A 105 0.57 6.47 17.83
C LYS A 105 0.93 7.10 16.48
N LYS A 106 2.16 7.58 16.35
CA LYS A 106 2.66 8.13 15.08
C LYS A 106 2.52 7.07 13.97
N GLY A 107 1.77 7.40 12.91
CA GLY A 107 1.50 6.51 11.78
C GLY A 107 0.25 5.63 11.91
N GLU A 108 -0.47 5.71 13.03
CA GLU A 108 -1.81 5.13 13.19
C GLU A 108 -2.87 6.16 12.84
N TRP A 109 -3.90 5.72 12.12
CA TRP A 109 -4.98 6.55 11.60
C TRP A 109 -6.34 5.90 11.89
N SER A 110 -7.40 6.70 11.98
CA SER A 110 -8.78 6.22 11.86
C SER A 110 -9.34 6.55 10.48
N GLY A 111 -10.37 5.82 10.05
CA GLY A 111 -11.07 6.08 8.80
C GLY A 111 -11.64 7.50 8.74
N ASP A 112 -12.23 7.99 9.83
CA ASP A 112 -12.78 9.34 9.89
C ASP A 112 -11.70 10.44 9.73
N ILE A 113 -10.56 10.29 10.41
CA ILE A 113 -9.44 11.25 10.29
C ILE A 113 -8.87 11.19 8.88
N LEU A 114 -8.74 9.99 8.30
CA LEU A 114 -8.26 9.81 6.94
C LEU A 114 -9.15 10.51 5.91
N GLU A 115 -10.47 10.40 6.03
CA GLU A 115 -11.42 11.08 5.14
C GLU A 115 -11.35 12.62 5.29
N GLN A 116 -11.10 13.13 6.49
CA GLN A 116 -10.85 14.56 6.70
C GLN A 116 -9.55 15.01 6.03
N VAL A 117 -8.47 14.25 6.19
CA VAL A 117 -7.18 14.52 5.55
C VAL A 117 -7.31 14.53 4.03
N LYS A 118 -8.05 13.57 3.45
CA LYS A 118 -8.31 13.49 2.00
C LYS A 118 -9.05 14.72 1.45
N LYS A 119 -9.99 15.27 2.21
CA LYS A 119 -10.76 16.48 1.84
C LYS A 119 -9.96 17.78 2.00
N THR A 120 -8.87 17.75 2.76
CA THR A 120 -8.02 18.93 2.98
C THR A 120 -7.09 19.12 1.79
N LYS A 121 -7.13 20.31 1.17
CA LYS A 121 -6.39 20.61 -0.08
C LYS A 121 -4.87 20.52 0.05
N GLU A 122 -4.32 20.86 1.21
CA GLU A 122 -2.88 20.84 1.44
C GLU A 122 -2.58 20.33 2.84
N THR A 123 -1.91 19.19 2.91
CA THR A 123 -1.42 18.58 4.14
C THR A 123 0.06 18.29 3.98
N SER A 124 0.82 18.52 5.05
CA SER A 124 2.25 18.23 5.02
C SER A 124 2.49 16.72 4.98
N PRO A 125 3.62 16.24 4.45
CA PRO A 125 3.94 14.81 4.39
C PRO A 125 3.86 14.08 5.74
N ALA A 126 4.09 14.78 6.85
CA ALA A 126 3.97 14.20 8.19
C ALA A 126 2.51 13.99 8.66
N LYS A 127 1.54 14.63 7.99
CA LYS A 127 0.12 14.69 8.35
C LYS A 127 -0.80 14.01 7.32
N ASP A 128 -0.24 13.36 6.31
CA ASP A 128 -1.01 12.66 5.30
C ASP A 128 -0.31 11.34 4.91
N PRO A 129 -0.96 10.18 5.15
CA PRO A 129 -0.36 8.88 4.87
C PRO A 129 -0.16 8.60 3.38
N ARG A 130 -0.72 9.42 2.48
CA ARG A 130 -0.50 9.34 1.03
C ARG A 130 0.91 9.76 0.63
N PHE A 131 1.65 10.44 1.50
CA PHE A 131 3.05 10.76 1.26
C PHE A 131 3.95 9.59 1.69
N LEU A 132 4.62 9.00 0.71
CA LEU A 132 5.50 7.86 0.89
C LEU A 132 6.94 8.25 0.64
N PHE A 133 7.86 7.68 1.42
CA PHE A 133 9.27 7.76 1.10
C PHE A 133 9.57 6.94 -0.16
N LEU A 134 10.32 7.53 -1.09
CA LEU A 134 10.75 6.84 -2.30
C LEU A 134 12.22 6.47 -2.18
N LYS A 135 12.50 5.17 -2.10
CA LYS A 135 13.86 4.65 -2.15
C LYS A 135 14.23 4.34 -3.58
N THR A 136 15.24 5.03 -4.11
CA THR A 136 15.75 4.77 -5.46
C THR A 136 16.90 3.76 -5.42
N GLU A 137 16.91 2.84 -6.38
CA GLU A 137 17.99 1.88 -6.57
C GLU A 137 18.33 1.76 -8.05
N PHE A 138 19.63 1.68 -8.37
CA PHE A 138 20.11 1.44 -9.72
C PHE A 138 20.56 -0.01 -9.88
N LEU A 139 19.89 -0.73 -10.77
CA LEU A 139 20.15 -2.13 -11.10
C LEU A 139 21.14 -2.20 -12.27
N SER A 140 22.39 -1.79 -12.03
CA SER A 140 23.43 -1.70 -13.07
C SER A 140 23.85 -3.04 -13.66
N GLU A 141 23.76 -4.11 -12.87
CA GLU A 141 24.18 -5.45 -13.26
C GLU A 141 23.07 -6.29 -13.89
N GLU A 142 21.82 -5.81 -13.83
CA GLU A 142 20.74 -6.44 -14.58
C GLU A 142 20.77 -5.99 -16.03
N THR A 143 20.58 -6.94 -16.94
CA THR A 143 20.34 -6.65 -18.35
C THR A 143 19.09 -5.80 -18.49
N PRO A 144 19.08 -4.75 -19.33
CA PRO A 144 17.89 -3.95 -19.61
C PRO A 144 16.70 -4.86 -19.91
N PRO A 145 15.64 -4.85 -19.09
CA PRO A 145 14.50 -5.73 -19.30
C PRO A 145 13.71 -5.28 -20.52
N GLU A 146 13.06 -6.24 -21.18
CA GLU A 146 12.10 -5.96 -22.24
C GLU A 146 10.79 -5.41 -21.64
N ASN A 147 10.00 -4.70 -22.44
CA ASN A 147 8.74 -4.11 -21.97
C ASN A 147 7.78 -5.13 -21.36
N ASN A 148 7.76 -6.36 -21.88
CA ASN A 148 6.91 -7.45 -21.38
C ASN A 148 7.45 -8.12 -20.10
N THR A 149 8.75 -7.98 -19.78
CA THR A 149 9.38 -8.58 -18.61
C THR A 149 9.72 -7.57 -17.51
N LEU A 150 9.63 -6.26 -17.80
CA LEU A 150 9.94 -5.18 -16.87
C LEU A 150 9.29 -5.35 -15.50
N PHE A 151 7.99 -5.66 -15.47
CA PHE A 151 7.26 -5.88 -14.23
C PHE A 151 7.81 -7.08 -13.43
N LEU A 152 8.19 -8.17 -14.11
CA LEU A 152 8.72 -9.37 -13.48
C LEU A 152 10.13 -9.13 -12.91
N SER A 153 11.01 -8.49 -13.67
CA SER A 153 12.36 -8.12 -13.22
C SER A 153 12.29 -7.20 -12.01
N GLY A 154 11.43 -6.18 -12.08
CA GLY A 154 11.18 -5.26 -10.98
C GLY A 154 10.62 -5.94 -9.72
N LYS A 155 9.61 -6.81 -9.89
CA LYS A 155 9.03 -7.58 -8.78
C LYS A 155 10.06 -8.49 -8.11
N LYS A 156 10.94 -9.13 -8.88
CA LYS A 156 12.03 -9.97 -8.35
C LYS A 156 12.98 -9.16 -7.45
N SER A 157 13.21 -7.89 -7.79
CA SER A 157 14.08 -6.97 -7.05
C SER A 157 13.33 -6.16 -5.98
N GLY A 158 12.06 -6.52 -5.69
CA GLY A 158 11.23 -5.91 -4.65
C GLY A 158 10.82 -4.47 -4.96
N CYS A 159 10.79 -4.10 -6.23
CA CYS A 159 10.53 -2.74 -6.70
C CYS A 159 9.02 -2.53 -6.88
N PHE A 160 8.52 -1.37 -6.47
CA PHE A 160 7.14 -0.96 -6.73
C PHE A 160 7.03 -0.19 -8.05
N TYR A 161 7.99 0.71 -8.29
CA TYR A 161 8.10 1.49 -9.52
C TYR A 161 9.33 1.06 -10.32
N HIS A 162 9.24 1.19 -11.63
CA HIS A 162 10.28 0.77 -12.56
C HIS A 162 10.53 1.86 -13.59
N LEU A 163 11.80 2.16 -13.82
CA LEU A 163 12.23 3.02 -14.91
C LEU A 163 13.19 2.23 -15.80
N ALA A 164 12.71 1.94 -17.00
CA ALA A 164 13.49 1.35 -18.07
C ALA A 164 13.20 2.14 -19.35
N GLY A 165 14.05 1.96 -20.34
CA GLY A 165 13.89 2.66 -21.60
C GLY A 165 15.00 2.28 -22.55
N THR A 166 15.06 3.04 -23.64
CA THR A 166 15.96 2.76 -24.74
C THR A 166 16.65 4.04 -25.21
N PHE A 167 17.85 3.93 -25.75
CA PHE A 167 18.56 5.05 -26.37
C PHE A 167 19.00 4.71 -27.79
N GLU A 168 19.12 5.74 -28.61
CA GLU A 168 19.50 5.65 -30.01
C GLU A 168 20.48 6.79 -30.33
N LYS A 169 21.60 6.49 -30.98
CA LYS A 169 22.46 7.54 -31.55
C LYS A 169 21.90 7.90 -32.93
N LYS A 170 21.21 9.03 -33.02
CA LYS A 170 20.82 9.59 -34.32
C LYS A 170 22.07 10.06 -35.07
N ALA A 171 22.24 9.61 -36.31
CA ALA A 171 23.27 10.15 -37.20
C ALA A 171 23.00 11.65 -37.42
N ASN A 172 24.04 12.46 -37.24
CA ASN A 172 24.06 13.93 -37.35
C ASN A 172 22.89 14.53 -38.13
N LEU A 173 21.97 15.22 -37.43
CA LEU A 173 21.20 16.28 -38.05
C LEU A 173 22.21 17.33 -38.51
N LYS A 174 22.51 17.35 -39.80
CA LYS A 174 23.14 18.53 -40.41
C LYS A 174 22.21 19.69 -40.12
N TRP A 175 22.64 20.58 -39.24
CA TRP A 175 22.06 21.91 -39.13
C TRP A 175 22.40 22.61 -40.44
N ASN A 176 21.46 22.59 -41.38
CA ASN A 176 21.49 23.48 -42.54
C ASN A 176 21.19 24.90 -42.07
#